data_AF-D5BYR1-F1
#
_entry.id   AF-D5BYR1-F1
#
_cell.length_a   1.000
_cell.length_b   1.000
_cell.length_c   1.000
_cell.angle_alpha   90.00
_cell.angle_beta   90.00
_cell.angle_gamma   90.00
#
_symmetry.space_group_name_H-M   'P 1'
#
loop_
_entity.id
_entity.type
_entity.pdbx_description
1 polymer ?
#
loop_
_entity_poly.entity_id
_entity_poly.type
_entity_poly.pdbx_seq_one_letter_code
_entity_poly.pdbx_strand_id
1 'polypeptide(L)'
;MKHSVFVFSDLDDTLLQTQRKCLTPGPLTEAAVDKEGRPLSFHSQEQLLLLQILESCTLIPVTGRNLAALGRIRSPSFSSYRITSHGALVWNADDTLIPDWERGIRQEVVLWEPRMQHLLTIIEDCQRAENLVDLRFRIIYDAEIPVYLSIKGSPEQLSEVEKVVTPLWVREMGGAVHRNDHNMALLPPYADKGKAVKYLMALIREHCAQPPLFVGMGDSLTDIPFLRACHYAVTPQNSQIHQEIWE
;
A
#
# COMPACT_ATOMS: atom_id res chain seq x y z
N MET A 1 17.83 18.18 -7.45
CA MET A 1 16.82 17.39 -8.21
C MET A 1 16.30 18.26 -9.36
N LYS A 2 16.22 17.74 -10.59
CA LYS A 2 15.90 18.52 -11.81
C LYS A 2 14.40 18.84 -11.95
N HIS A 3 13.54 18.14 -11.21
CA HIS A 3 12.08 18.26 -11.29
C HIS A 3 11.55 18.87 -9.99
N SER A 4 10.64 19.85 -10.12
CA SER A 4 9.92 20.49 -9.02
C SER A 4 8.57 19.81 -8.73
N VAL A 5 8.19 18.79 -9.49
CA VAL A 5 6.90 18.09 -9.35
C VAL A 5 7.15 16.66 -8.87
N PHE A 6 6.56 16.32 -7.72
CA PHE A 6 6.60 15.01 -7.11
C PHE A 6 5.19 14.42 -7.07
N VAL A 7 5.06 13.18 -7.52
CA VAL A 7 3.79 12.49 -7.64
C VAL A 7 3.82 11.29 -6.71
N PHE A 8 3.08 11.37 -5.61
CA PHE A 8 2.88 10.24 -4.70
C PHE A 8 1.72 9.41 -5.21
N SER A 9 1.99 8.17 -5.64
CA SER A 9 0.97 7.34 -6.28
C SER A 9 0.82 6.00 -5.58
N ASP A 10 -0.41 5.63 -5.24
CA ASP A 10 -0.75 4.21 -5.14
C ASP A 10 -0.59 3.53 -6.51
N LEU A 11 -0.57 2.21 -6.54
CA LEU A 11 -0.20 1.41 -7.69
C LEU A 11 -1.36 0.52 -8.13
N ASP A 12 -1.77 -0.42 -7.29
CA ASP A 12 -2.79 -1.41 -7.62
C ASP A 12 -4.15 -0.71 -7.72
N ASP A 13 -4.88 -0.91 -8.81
CA ASP A 13 -6.16 -0.25 -9.12
C ASP A 13 -6.07 1.28 -9.36
N THR A 14 -4.88 1.88 -9.20
CA THR A 14 -4.57 3.27 -9.60
C THR A 14 -3.82 3.34 -10.95
N LEU A 15 -2.60 2.80 -11.02
CA LEU A 15 -1.75 2.83 -12.22
C LEU A 15 -1.69 1.50 -12.97
N LEU A 16 -2.05 0.40 -12.30
CA LEU A 16 -2.04 -0.96 -12.85
C LEU A 16 -3.05 -1.83 -12.11
N GLN A 17 -3.61 -2.83 -12.77
CA GLN A 17 -4.50 -3.77 -12.10
C GLN A 17 -4.36 -5.18 -12.67
N THR A 18 -4.84 -6.17 -11.91
CA THR A 18 -4.90 -7.56 -12.40
C THR A 18 -5.82 -7.66 -13.60
N GLN A 19 -5.56 -8.61 -14.52
CA GLN A 19 -6.33 -8.77 -15.76
C GLN A 19 -7.85 -8.80 -15.55
N ARG A 20 -8.34 -9.48 -14.52
CA ARG A 20 -9.78 -9.58 -14.21
C ARG A 20 -10.46 -8.24 -13.89
N LYS A 21 -9.68 -7.23 -13.47
CA LYS A 21 -10.14 -5.89 -13.11
C LYS A 21 -9.97 -4.88 -14.26
N CYS A 22 -9.29 -5.26 -15.35
CA CYS A 22 -9.24 -4.45 -16.56
C CYS A 22 -10.57 -4.56 -17.30
N LEU A 23 -11.53 -3.70 -16.96
CA LEU A 23 -12.84 -3.67 -17.61
C LEU A 23 -12.84 -2.89 -18.93
N THR A 24 -11.79 -2.09 -19.18
CA THR A 24 -11.67 -1.28 -20.39
C THR A 24 -11.40 -2.17 -21.61
N PRO A 25 -12.16 -2.02 -22.71
CA PRO A 25 -11.87 -2.70 -23.97
C PRO A 25 -10.52 -2.26 -24.54
N GLY A 26 -9.72 -3.21 -25.04
CA GLY A 26 -8.48 -2.91 -25.75
C GLY A 26 -7.31 -3.81 -25.36
N PRO A 27 -6.16 -3.65 -26.03
CA PRO A 27 -4.95 -4.37 -25.66
C PRO A 27 -4.46 -3.93 -24.28
N LEU A 28 -4.03 -4.89 -23.47
CA LEU A 28 -3.42 -4.66 -22.17
C LEU A 28 -1.89 -4.77 -22.30
N THR A 29 -1.18 -3.86 -21.64
CA THR A 29 0.29 -3.89 -21.58
C THR A 29 0.73 -4.39 -20.23
N GLU A 30 1.68 -5.33 -20.19
CA GLU A 30 2.22 -5.86 -18.94
C GLU A 30 2.84 -4.76 -18.08
N ALA A 31 2.43 -4.70 -16.81
CA ALA A 31 2.93 -3.74 -15.81
C ALA A 31 3.77 -4.42 -14.73
N ALA A 32 3.39 -5.63 -14.30
CA ALA A 32 4.07 -6.35 -13.23
C ALA A 32 3.91 -7.87 -13.35
N VAL A 33 4.87 -8.59 -12.78
CA VAL A 33 4.89 -10.07 -12.77
C VAL A 33 4.64 -10.67 -11.38
N ASP A 34 4.20 -11.92 -11.35
CA ASP A 34 4.13 -12.74 -10.14
C ASP A 34 5.53 -13.25 -9.71
N LYS A 35 5.57 -14.12 -8.69
CA LYS A 35 6.82 -14.68 -8.16
C LYS A 35 7.52 -15.62 -9.15
N GLU A 36 6.77 -16.20 -10.07
CA GLU A 36 7.25 -17.10 -11.11
C GLU A 36 7.64 -16.35 -12.39
N GLY A 37 7.51 -15.02 -12.40
CA GLY A 37 7.84 -14.17 -13.55
C GLY A 37 6.75 -14.10 -14.62
N ARG A 38 5.53 -14.59 -14.33
CA ARG A 38 4.40 -14.54 -15.26
C ARG A 38 3.68 -13.19 -15.14
N PRO A 39 3.11 -12.66 -16.23
CA PRO A 39 2.32 -11.42 -16.19
C PRO A 39 1.17 -11.53 -15.18
N LEU A 40 1.04 -10.54 -14.31
CA LEU A 40 0.02 -10.51 -13.25
C LEU A 40 -0.84 -9.25 -13.31
N SER A 41 -0.19 -8.09 -13.44
CA SER A 41 -0.86 -6.80 -13.52
C SER A 41 -0.53 -6.11 -14.83
N PHE A 42 -1.47 -5.31 -15.31
CA PHE A 42 -1.45 -4.69 -16.62
C PHE A 42 -1.84 -3.21 -16.54
N HIS A 43 -1.40 -2.44 -17.53
CA HIS A 43 -1.89 -1.11 -17.83
C HIS A 43 -2.98 -1.18 -18.92
N SER A 44 -4.02 -0.37 -18.80
CA SER A 44 -4.88 0.01 -19.92
C SER A 44 -4.18 1.05 -20.82
N GLN A 45 -4.77 1.33 -21.98
CA GLN A 45 -4.24 2.36 -22.88
C GLN A 45 -4.26 3.76 -22.25
N GLU A 46 -5.30 4.08 -21.50
CA GLU A 46 -5.45 5.35 -20.78
C GLU A 46 -4.41 5.49 -19.67
N GLN A 47 -4.11 4.41 -18.95
CA GLN A 47 -3.05 4.41 -17.95
C GLN A 47 -1.68 4.65 -18.58
N LEU A 48 -1.40 4.10 -19.77
CA LEU A 48 -0.16 4.39 -20.49
C LEU A 48 -0.06 5.88 -20.89
N LEU A 49 -1.16 6.48 -21.36
CA LEU A 49 -1.19 7.92 -21.68
C LEU A 49 -0.98 8.77 -20.42
N LEU A 50 -1.56 8.37 -19.28
CA LEU A 50 -1.31 9.03 -18.01
C LEU A 50 0.18 8.93 -17.61
N LEU A 51 0.80 7.75 -17.74
CA LEU A 51 2.22 7.58 -17.46
C LEU A 51 3.10 8.47 -18.36
N GLN A 52 2.74 8.67 -19.62
CA GLN A 52 3.44 9.61 -20.52
C GLN A 52 3.40 11.05 -20.00
N ILE A 53 2.26 11.50 -19.47
CA ILE A 53 2.15 12.83 -18.84
C ILE A 53 3.10 12.95 -17.63
N LEU A 54 3.25 11.86 -16.88
CA LEU A 54 4.06 11.81 -15.66
C LEU A 54 5.57 11.65 -15.92
N GLU A 55 6.03 11.43 -17.16
CA GLU A 55 7.46 11.22 -17.48
C GLU A 55 8.38 12.38 -17.03
N SER A 56 7.83 13.60 -16.98
CA SER A 56 8.54 14.79 -16.51
C SER A 56 8.46 15.03 -15.00
N CYS A 57 7.82 14.12 -14.26
CA CYS A 57 7.63 14.21 -12.81
C CYS A 57 8.53 13.20 -12.08
N THR A 58 8.73 13.42 -10.78
CA THR A 58 9.32 12.40 -9.91
C THR A 58 8.20 11.55 -9.32
N LEU A 59 8.00 10.34 -9.86
CA LEU A 59 7.00 9.39 -9.37
C LEU A 59 7.52 8.61 -8.15
N ILE A 60 6.82 8.71 -7.04
CA ILE A 60 7.12 8.04 -5.77
C ILE A 60 5.98 7.07 -5.46
N PRO A 61 6.23 5.75 -5.43
CA PRO A 61 5.19 4.77 -5.12
C PRO A 61 4.82 4.82 -3.64
N VAL A 62 3.52 4.75 -3.35
CA VAL A 62 2.93 4.71 -2.00
C VAL A 62 1.99 3.51 -1.89
N THR A 63 2.54 2.34 -1.63
CA THR A 63 1.86 1.06 -1.91
C THR A 63 1.69 0.17 -0.68
N GLY A 64 0.67 -0.68 -0.70
CA GLY A 64 0.53 -1.82 0.22
C GLY A 64 1.56 -2.93 0.00
N ARG A 65 2.20 -2.97 -1.18
CA ARG A 65 3.23 -3.96 -1.51
C ARG A 65 4.47 -3.78 -0.63
N ASN A 66 5.09 -4.87 -0.23
CA ASN A 66 6.45 -4.85 0.34
C ASN A 66 7.50 -4.58 -0.74
N LEU A 67 8.75 -4.28 -0.37
CA LEU A 67 9.80 -3.92 -1.34
C LEU A 67 10.01 -5.00 -2.41
N ALA A 68 10.06 -6.27 -2.00
CA ALA A 68 10.20 -7.38 -2.94
C ALA A 68 9.05 -7.46 -3.96
N ALA A 69 7.82 -7.11 -3.56
CA ALA A 69 6.66 -7.07 -4.44
C ALA A 69 6.60 -5.82 -5.33
N LEU A 70 7.13 -4.70 -4.84
CA LEU A 70 7.34 -3.51 -5.64
C LEU A 70 8.40 -3.75 -6.73
N GLY A 71 9.50 -4.46 -6.41
CA GLY A 71 10.56 -4.81 -7.37
C GLY A 71 10.12 -5.74 -8.52
N ARG A 72 8.89 -6.28 -8.49
CA ARG A 72 8.31 -7.05 -9.61
C ARG A 72 7.50 -6.20 -10.58
N ILE A 73 7.38 -4.90 -10.34
CA ILE A 73 6.81 -3.95 -11.29
C ILE A 73 7.85 -3.67 -12.39
N ARG A 74 7.45 -3.87 -13.64
CA ARG A 74 8.25 -3.61 -14.85
C ARG A 74 8.01 -2.20 -15.39
N SER A 75 6.81 -1.67 -15.20
CA SER A 75 6.43 -0.32 -15.61
C SER A 75 5.39 0.26 -14.64
N PRO A 76 5.47 1.55 -14.27
CA PRO A 76 6.57 2.47 -14.57
C PRO A 76 7.82 2.18 -13.74
N SER A 77 8.96 2.80 -14.10
CA SER A 77 10.19 2.75 -13.31
C SER A 77 10.17 3.78 -12.19
N PHE A 78 10.62 3.41 -10.99
CA PHE A 78 10.78 4.33 -9.86
C PHE A 78 12.26 4.58 -9.59
N SER A 79 12.71 5.82 -9.67
CA SER A 79 14.12 6.23 -9.53
C SER A 79 14.38 7.13 -8.31
N SER A 80 13.38 7.31 -7.46
CA SER A 80 13.43 8.16 -6.26
C SER A 80 13.01 7.35 -5.03
N TYR A 81 12.59 8.04 -3.98
CA TYR A 81 12.06 7.44 -2.75
C TYR A 81 10.92 6.46 -3.05
N ARG A 82 10.68 5.54 -2.12
CA ARG A 82 9.58 4.58 -2.16
C ARG A 82 8.92 4.51 -0.79
N ILE A 83 7.61 4.31 -0.75
CA ILE A 83 6.84 4.01 0.47
C ILE A 83 6.19 2.65 0.25
N THR A 84 6.55 1.66 1.07
CA THR A 84 6.05 0.28 0.96
C THR A 84 5.25 -0.13 2.18
N SER A 85 4.63 -1.30 2.10
CA SER A 85 4.02 -1.98 3.23
C SER A 85 3.00 -1.09 3.97
N HIS A 86 2.09 -0.49 3.18
CA HIS A 86 1.04 0.41 3.66
C HIS A 86 1.54 1.67 4.37
N GLY A 87 2.78 2.08 4.11
CA GLY A 87 3.40 3.23 4.77
C GLY A 87 4.30 2.89 5.95
N ALA A 88 4.45 1.61 6.28
CA ALA A 88 5.34 1.21 7.38
C ALA A 88 6.80 1.55 7.09
N LEU A 89 7.25 1.42 5.84
CA LEU A 89 8.66 1.61 5.48
C LEU A 89 8.83 2.65 4.38
N VAL A 90 9.90 3.44 4.52
CA VAL A 90 10.30 4.50 3.60
C VAL A 90 11.73 4.26 3.17
N TRP A 91 11.95 4.27 1.85
CA TRP A 91 13.20 3.87 1.23
C TRP A 91 13.80 5.02 0.42
N ASN A 92 15.12 5.07 0.37
CA ASN A 92 15.90 5.85 -0.58
C ASN A 92 15.83 5.23 -1.99
N ALA A 93 16.34 5.97 -2.97
CA ALA A 93 16.39 5.52 -4.37
C ALA A 93 17.20 4.24 -4.58
N ASP A 94 18.19 3.98 -3.72
CA ASP A 94 19.08 2.81 -3.71
C ASP A 94 18.53 1.63 -2.89
N ASP A 95 17.24 1.65 -2.53
CA ASP A 95 16.57 0.60 -1.74
C ASP A 95 17.12 0.42 -0.32
N THR A 96 17.80 1.44 0.23
CA THR A 96 18.12 1.51 1.65
C THR A 96 16.99 2.18 2.45
N LEU A 97 16.73 1.72 3.68
CA LEU A 97 15.76 2.39 4.56
C LEU A 97 16.27 3.78 4.96
N ILE A 98 15.35 4.74 5.07
CA ILE A 98 15.70 6.05 5.63
C ILE A 98 15.96 5.89 7.14
N PRO A 99 17.18 6.18 7.64
CA PRO A 99 17.59 5.76 8.99
C PRO A 99 16.72 6.30 10.12
N ASP A 100 16.30 7.56 10.04
CA ASP A 100 15.48 8.16 11.11
C ASP A 100 14.05 7.66 11.10
N TRP A 101 13.49 7.36 9.92
CA TRP A 101 12.21 6.68 9.81
C TRP A 101 12.28 5.27 10.39
N GLU A 102 13.27 4.47 9.96
CA GLU A 102 13.48 3.11 10.45
C GLU A 102 13.60 3.07 11.97
N ARG A 103 14.38 3.98 12.57
CA ARG A 103 14.54 4.05 14.02
C ARG A 103 13.21 4.24 14.75
N GLY A 104 12.34 5.12 14.23
CA GLY A 104 11.00 5.33 14.77
C GLY A 104 10.13 4.09 14.67
N ILE A 105 10.13 3.42 13.51
CA ILE A 105 9.36 2.18 13.31
C ILE A 105 9.85 1.07 14.23
N ARG A 106 11.16 0.89 14.40
CA ARG A 106 11.71 -0.14 15.29
C ARG A 106 11.33 0.07 16.76
N GLN A 107 11.13 1.31 17.20
CA GLN A 107 10.61 1.60 18.54
C GLN A 107 9.15 1.16 18.70
N GLU A 108 8.32 1.39 17.68
CA GLU A 108 6.93 0.95 17.67
C GLU A 108 6.79 -0.58 17.64
N VAL A 109 7.66 -1.26 16.87
CA VAL A 109 7.67 -2.73 16.72
C VAL A 109 7.76 -3.45 18.07
N VAL A 110 8.50 -2.91 19.04
CA VAL A 110 8.63 -3.49 20.39
C VAL A 110 7.27 -3.73 21.04
N LEU A 111 6.30 -2.83 20.81
CA LEU A 111 4.94 -2.96 21.33
C LEU A 111 4.04 -3.79 20.41
N TRP A 112 4.17 -3.60 19.10
CA TRP A 112 3.18 -4.07 18.13
C TRP A 112 3.42 -5.48 17.60
N GLU A 113 4.67 -5.95 17.55
CA GLU A 113 4.94 -7.33 17.15
C GLU A 113 4.31 -8.35 18.10
N PRO A 114 4.45 -8.23 19.44
CA PRO A 114 3.78 -9.14 20.36
C PRO A 114 2.25 -9.11 20.23
N ARG A 115 1.66 -7.96 19.92
CA ARG A 115 0.21 -7.82 19.67
C ARG A 115 -0.22 -8.58 18.41
N MET A 116 0.53 -8.46 17.32
CA MET A 116 0.26 -9.22 16.10
C MET A 116 0.46 -10.72 16.31
N GLN A 117 1.49 -11.13 17.07
CA GLN A 117 1.73 -12.53 17.43
C GLN A 117 0.56 -13.09 18.26
N HIS A 118 0.03 -12.31 19.21
CA HIS A 118 -1.15 -12.69 19.97
C HIS A 118 -2.38 -12.89 19.07
N LEU A 119 -2.60 -11.99 18.09
CA LEU A 119 -3.70 -12.15 17.13
C LEU A 119 -3.54 -13.38 16.24
N LEU A 120 -2.31 -13.79 15.88
CA LEU A 120 -2.12 -15.05 15.14
C LEU A 120 -2.72 -16.22 15.91
N THR A 121 -2.46 -16.32 17.22
CA THR A 121 -3.03 -17.39 18.07
C THR A 121 -4.55 -17.35 18.08
N ILE A 122 -5.15 -16.16 18.17
CA ILE A 122 -6.60 -16.00 18.15
C ILE A 122 -7.20 -16.42 16.80
N ILE A 123 -6.55 -16.07 15.69
CA ILE A 123 -6.99 -16.46 14.35
C ILE A 123 -6.84 -17.98 14.16
N GLU A 124 -5.78 -18.60 14.68
CA GLU A 124 -5.62 -20.07 14.68
C GLU A 124 -6.75 -20.77 15.43
N ASP A 125 -7.12 -20.28 16.61
CA ASP A 125 -8.20 -20.86 17.41
C ASP A 125 -9.55 -20.69 16.70
N CYS A 126 -9.81 -19.52 16.11
CA CYS A 126 -11.00 -19.27 15.28
C CYS A 126 -11.04 -20.20 14.07
N GLN A 127 -9.93 -20.37 13.35
CA GLN A 127 -9.83 -21.28 12.21
C GLN A 127 -10.21 -22.72 12.60
N ARG A 128 -9.74 -23.21 13.75
CA ARG A 128 -10.05 -24.56 14.24
C ARG A 128 -11.52 -24.68 14.68
N ALA A 129 -12.02 -23.71 15.44
CA ALA A 129 -13.39 -23.73 15.98
C ALA A 129 -14.45 -23.67 14.87
N GLU A 130 -14.25 -22.81 13.88
CA GLU A 130 -15.19 -22.58 12.77
C GLU A 130 -14.89 -23.45 11.54
N ASN A 131 -13.90 -24.34 11.63
CA ASN A 131 -13.46 -25.22 10.53
C ASN A 131 -13.18 -24.47 9.21
N LEU A 132 -12.44 -23.35 9.29
CA LEU A 132 -12.13 -22.48 8.15
C LEU A 132 -10.99 -23.07 7.29
N VAL A 133 -11.34 -23.99 6.40
CA VAL A 133 -10.40 -24.65 5.48
C VAL A 133 -9.73 -23.64 4.54
N ASP A 134 -8.43 -23.80 4.25
CA ASP A 134 -7.65 -22.94 3.34
C ASP A 134 -7.50 -21.45 3.74
N LEU A 135 -7.92 -21.06 4.95
CA LEU A 135 -7.58 -19.75 5.50
C LEU A 135 -6.07 -19.69 5.77
N ARG A 136 -5.40 -18.68 5.19
CA ARG A 136 -3.96 -18.46 5.34
C ARG A 136 -3.71 -17.12 6.02
N PHE A 137 -2.93 -17.11 7.08
CA PHE A 137 -2.58 -15.88 7.76
C PHE A 137 -1.13 -15.91 8.24
N ARG A 138 -0.50 -14.75 8.26
CA ARG A 138 0.88 -14.56 8.75
C ARG A 138 1.18 -13.09 8.96
N ILE A 139 2.18 -12.82 9.79
CA ILE A 139 2.84 -11.52 9.82
C ILE A 139 3.69 -11.39 8.54
N ILE A 140 3.55 -10.26 7.86
CA ILE A 140 4.38 -9.88 6.74
C ILE A 140 5.59 -9.14 7.28
N TYR A 141 6.77 -9.57 6.85
CA TYR A 141 8.04 -8.91 7.13
C TYR A 141 8.57 -8.25 5.86
N ASP A 142 9.09 -7.04 6.02
CA ASP A 142 9.79 -6.27 4.99
C ASP A 142 11.04 -5.68 5.64
N ALA A 143 12.23 -5.90 5.08
CA ALA A 143 13.52 -5.66 5.76
C ALA A 143 13.57 -6.14 7.22
N GLU A 144 13.11 -7.37 7.48
CA GLU A 144 13.03 -7.99 8.81
C GLU A 144 12.16 -7.25 9.83
N ILE A 145 11.41 -6.24 9.41
CA ILE A 145 10.46 -5.50 10.25
C ILE A 145 9.06 -6.10 10.04
N PRO A 146 8.34 -6.47 11.11
CA PRO A 146 6.95 -6.94 11.00
C PRO A 146 6.06 -5.74 10.65
N VAL A 147 5.53 -5.69 9.43
CA VAL A 147 4.85 -4.50 8.91
C VAL A 147 3.32 -4.56 9.06
N TYR A 148 2.72 -5.74 8.96
CA TYR A 148 1.29 -5.96 9.16
C TYR A 148 0.96 -7.47 9.22
N LEU A 149 -0.22 -7.83 9.68
CA LEU A 149 -0.73 -9.21 9.63
C LEU A 149 -1.64 -9.36 8.41
N SER A 150 -1.30 -10.28 7.49
CA SER A 150 -2.10 -10.59 6.29
C SER A 150 -2.91 -11.85 6.52
N ILE A 151 -4.18 -11.82 6.12
CA ILE A 151 -5.15 -12.91 6.20
C ILE A 151 -5.79 -13.06 4.83
N LYS A 152 -5.78 -14.27 4.26
CA LYS A 152 -6.34 -14.59 2.95
C LYS A 152 -7.31 -15.75 3.08
N GLY A 153 -8.52 -15.55 2.57
CA GLY A 153 -9.60 -16.53 2.57
C GLY A 153 -10.73 -16.04 1.67
N SER A 154 -11.84 -16.78 1.64
CA SER A 154 -13.07 -16.30 1.01
C SER A 154 -13.66 -15.11 1.79
N PRO A 155 -14.54 -14.30 1.18
CA PRO A 155 -15.22 -13.22 1.88
C PRO A 155 -15.92 -13.68 3.17
N GLU A 156 -16.55 -14.85 3.16
CA GLU A 156 -17.27 -15.41 4.30
C GLU A 156 -16.30 -15.75 5.44
N GLN A 157 -15.19 -16.42 5.12
CA GLN A 157 -14.16 -16.78 6.11
C GLN A 157 -13.54 -15.53 6.74
N LEU A 158 -13.23 -14.52 5.93
CA LEU A 158 -12.68 -13.27 6.43
C LEU A 158 -13.67 -12.55 7.35
N SER A 159 -14.97 -12.64 7.07
CA SER A 159 -16.01 -12.08 7.95
C SER A 159 -16.09 -12.79 9.30
N GLU A 160 -15.89 -14.11 9.36
CA GLU A 160 -15.81 -14.84 10.64
C GLU A 160 -14.58 -14.40 11.45
N VAL A 161 -13.42 -14.29 10.79
CA VAL A 161 -12.19 -13.81 11.46
C VAL A 161 -12.35 -12.36 11.92
N GLU A 162 -12.98 -11.50 11.12
CA GLU A 162 -13.18 -10.09 11.44
C GLU A 162 -13.98 -9.88 12.73
N LYS A 163 -14.99 -10.72 13.00
CA LYS A 163 -15.78 -10.66 14.23
C LYS A 163 -14.92 -10.83 15.49
N VAL A 164 -13.88 -11.65 15.43
CA VAL A 164 -13.00 -11.93 16.58
C VAL A 164 -11.83 -10.96 16.67
N VAL A 165 -11.23 -10.56 15.54
CA VAL A 165 -10.03 -9.70 15.57
C VAL A 165 -10.34 -8.22 15.69
N THR A 166 -11.43 -7.72 15.10
CA THR A 166 -11.72 -6.27 15.08
C THR A 166 -11.95 -5.67 16.46
N PRO A 167 -12.68 -6.30 17.41
CA PRO A 167 -12.81 -5.78 18.77
C PRO A 167 -11.45 -5.57 19.45
N LEU A 168 -10.54 -6.54 19.32
CA LEU A 168 -9.22 -6.49 19.94
C LEU A 168 -8.29 -5.54 19.20
N TRP A 169 -8.15 -5.71 17.89
CA TRP A 169 -7.20 -4.98 17.07
C TRP A 169 -7.55 -3.50 16.95
N VAL A 170 -8.80 -3.19 16.60
CA VAL A 170 -9.22 -1.82 16.32
C VAL A 170 -9.61 -1.11 17.60
N ARG A 171 -10.50 -1.71 18.42
CA ARG A 171 -11.08 -0.99 19.57
C ARG A 171 -10.14 -0.95 20.77
N GLU A 172 -9.45 -2.04 21.07
CA GLU A 172 -8.57 -2.12 22.25
C GLU A 172 -7.13 -1.70 21.94
N MET A 173 -6.57 -2.15 20.82
CA MET A 173 -5.17 -1.90 20.50
C MET A 173 -4.96 -0.62 19.68
N GLY A 174 -5.94 -0.20 18.87
CA GLY A 174 -5.89 0.99 18.04
C GLY A 174 -5.32 0.78 16.63
N GLY A 175 -5.24 -0.46 16.16
CA GLY A 175 -4.86 -0.78 14.78
C GLY A 175 -5.97 -0.48 13.77
N ALA A 176 -5.65 -0.61 12.49
CA ALA A 176 -6.60 -0.45 11.38
C ALA A 176 -6.79 -1.76 10.62
N VAL A 177 -7.94 -1.91 9.97
CA VAL A 177 -8.22 -3.02 9.05
C VAL A 177 -8.30 -2.46 7.64
N HIS A 178 -7.58 -3.08 6.72
CA HIS A 178 -7.74 -2.87 5.29
C HIS A 178 -8.22 -4.18 4.66
N ARG A 179 -9.34 -4.15 3.95
CA ARG A 179 -9.99 -5.35 3.42
C ARG A 179 -10.34 -5.17 1.95
N ASN A 180 -10.11 -6.22 1.18
CA ASN A 180 -10.71 -6.45 -0.14
C ASN A 180 -11.27 -7.88 -0.19
N ASP A 181 -11.91 -8.27 -1.30
CA ASP A 181 -12.67 -9.52 -1.42
C ASP A 181 -12.01 -10.76 -0.78
N HIS A 182 -10.71 -10.96 -1.04
CA HIS A 182 -9.98 -12.18 -0.67
C HIS A 182 -8.77 -11.91 0.23
N ASN A 183 -8.63 -10.70 0.76
CA ASN A 183 -7.49 -10.31 1.59
C ASN A 183 -7.93 -9.31 2.67
N MET A 184 -7.51 -9.57 3.90
CA MET A 184 -7.62 -8.67 5.03
C MET A 184 -6.23 -8.43 5.61
N ALA A 185 -5.88 -7.16 5.79
CA ALA A 185 -4.65 -6.72 6.41
C ALA A 185 -4.97 -5.99 7.71
N LEU A 186 -4.38 -6.46 8.81
CA LEU A 186 -4.41 -5.79 10.10
C LEU A 186 -3.16 -4.91 10.20
N LEU A 187 -3.36 -3.60 10.07
CA LEU A 187 -2.32 -2.58 9.96
C LEU A 187 -2.05 -1.96 11.33
N PRO A 188 -0.83 -2.05 11.87
CA PRO A 188 -0.48 -1.32 13.09
C PRO A 188 -0.42 0.19 12.79
N PRO A 189 -0.54 1.08 13.79
CA PRO A 189 -0.62 2.53 13.58
C PRO A 189 0.59 3.19 12.91
N TYR A 190 1.72 2.48 12.83
CA TYR A 190 2.90 2.91 12.07
C TYR A 190 2.84 2.55 10.58
N ALA A 191 1.98 1.63 10.17
CA ALA A 191 1.68 1.35 8.77
C ALA A 191 0.65 2.36 8.24
N ASP A 192 1.11 3.60 8.04
CA ASP A 192 0.26 4.74 7.67
C ASP A 192 0.87 5.50 6.48
N LYS A 193 0.25 5.33 5.31
CA LYS A 193 0.64 6.01 4.06
C LYS A 193 0.65 7.54 4.22
N GLY A 194 -0.31 8.10 4.95
CA GLY A 194 -0.41 9.54 5.21
C GLY A 194 0.76 10.09 6.00
N LYS A 195 1.17 9.40 7.08
CA LYS A 195 2.35 9.78 7.87
C LYS A 195 3.63 9.68 7.03
N ALA A 196 3.81 8.59 6.29
CA ALA A 196 4.99 8.37 5.44
C ALA A 196 5.11 9.43 4.34
N VAL A 197 4.01 9.77 3.67
CA VAL A 197 4.00 10.83 2.65
C VAL A 197 4.34 12.19 3.26
N LYS A 198 3.73 12.56 4.40
CA LYS A 198 4.04 13.83 5.08
C LYS A 198 5.51 13.93 5.49
N TYR A 199 6.09 12.83 5.96
CA TYR A 199 7.52 12.75 6.27
C TYR A 199 8.38 13.00 5.02
N LEU A 200 8.11 12.29 3.91
CA LEU A 200 8.85 12.51 2.67
C LEU A 200 8.65 13.91 2.10
N MET A 201 7.46 14.50 2.20
CA MET A 201 7.22 15.87 1.77
C MET A 201 8.10 16.87 2.54
N ALA A 202 8.27 16.68 3.86
CA ALA A 202 9.16 17.52 4.66
C ALA A 202 10.62 17.35 4.21
N LEU A 203 11.09 16.11 4.07
CA LEU A 203 12.44 15.80 3.60
C LEU A 203 12.71 16.39 2.21
N ILE A 204 11.77 16.25 1.26
CA ILE A 204 11.89 16.80 -0.09
C ILE A 204 11.98 18.32 -0.06
N ARG A 205 11.18 19.00 0.77
CA ARG A 205 11.21 20.46 0.91
C ARG A 205 12.59 20.96 1.37
N GLU A 206 13.28 20.21 2.23
CA GLU A 206 14.64 20.55 2.69
C GLU A 206 15.69 20.46 1.57
N HIS A 207 15.48 19.59 0.58
CA HIS A 207 16.44 19.31 -0.49
C HIS A 207 16.12 20.02 -1.82
N CYS A 208 14.97 20.69 -1.92
CA CYS A 208 14.54 21.41 -3.10
C CYS A 208 14.93 22.89 -3.03
N ALA A 209 15.59 23.40 -4.08
CA ALA A 209 15.96 24.81 -4.19
C ALA A 209 14.76 25.76 -4.41
N GLN A 210 13.64 25.23 -4.88
CA GLN A 210 12.38 25.95 -5.11
C GLN A 210 11.23 25.15 -4.48
N PRO A 211 10.12 25.80 -4.07
CA PRO A 211 8.98 25.10 -3.51
C PRO A 211 8.48 23.96 -4.43
N PRO A 212 8.44 22.70 -3.95
CA PRO A 212 7.97 21.58 -4.76
C PRO A 212 6.44 21.58 -4.90
N LEU A 213 5.95 21.15 -6.05
CA LEU A 213 4.57 20.73 -6.28
C LEU A 213 4.42 19.26 -5.88
N PHE A 214 3.31 18.94 -5.24
CA PHE A 214 2.98 17.59 -4.75
C PHE A 214 1.61 17.21 -5.28
N VAL A 215 1.54 16.12 -6.02
CA VAL A 215 0.30 15.53 -6.52
C VAL A 215 0.14 14.14 -5.91
N GLY A 216 -1.02 13.86 -5.33
CA GLY A 216 -1.37 12.55 -4.81
C GLY A 216 -2.24 11.79 -5.81
N MET A 217 -2.01 10.50 -5.99
CA MET A 217 -2.84 9.61 -6.81
C MET A 217 -3.19 8.35 -6.02
N GLY A 218 -4.47 7.97 -6.01
CA GLY A 218 -4.93 6.78 -5.28
C GLY A 218 -6.39 6.48 -5.56
N ASP A 219 -6.80 5.23 -5.32
CA ASP A 219 -8.14 4.71 -5.58
C ASP A 219 -8.90 4.33 -4.30
N SER A 220 -8.17 4.06 -3.20
CA SER A 220 -8.75 3.46 -2.00
C SER A 220 -9.01 4.49 -0.91
N LEU A 221 -10.02 4.27 -0.05
CA LEU A 221 -10.29 5.19 1.08
C LEU A 221 -9.08 5.37 2.00
N THR A 222 -8.24 4.34 2.13
CA THR A 222 -7.00 4.40 2.92
C THR A 222 -5.94 5.34 2.35
N ASP A 223 -6.11 5.81 1.11
CA ASP A 223 -5.19 6.74 0.44
C ASP A 223 -5.54 8.21 0.74
N ILE A 224 -6.80 8.49 1.09
CA ILE A 224 -7.30 9.84 1.38
C ILE A 224 -6.39 10.65 2.31
N PRO A 225 -5.85 10.10 3.41
CA PRO A 225 -4.95 10.86 4.29
C PRO A 225 -3.73 11.45 3.58
N PHE A 226 -3.12 10.73 2.61
CA PHE A 226 -1.99 11.27 1.86
C PHE A 226 -2.43 12.12 0.66
N LEU A 227 -3.56 11.79 0.02
CA LEU A 227 -4.15 12.61 -1.03
C LEU A 227 -4.47 14.03 -0.52
N ARG A 228 -5.07 14.12 0.67
CA ARG A 228 -5.38 15.40 1.35
C ARG A 228 -4.14 16.19 1.77
N ALA A 229 -2.99 15.53 1.92
CA ALA A 229 -1.74 16.20 2.26
C ALA A 229 -1.08 16.86 1.04
N CYS A 230 -1.34 16.34 -0.17
CA CYS A 230 -0.80 16.88 -1.42
C CYS A 230 -1.51 18.16 -1.85
N HIS A 231 -0.91 18.92 -2.77
CA HIS A 231 -1.52 20.16 -3.30
C HIS A 231 -2.68 19.86 -4.26
N TYR A 232 -2.57 18.77 -5.03
CA TYR A 232 -3.63 18.23 -5.88
C TYR A 232 -3.78 16.74 -5.64
N ALA A 233 -4.99 16.22 -5.84
CA ALA A 233 -5.29 14.80 -5.79
C ALA A 233 -5.93 14.34 -7.10
N VAL A 234 -5.57 13.15 -7.57
CA VAL A 234 -6.16 12.48 -8.73
C VAL A 234 -6.68 11.12 -8.28
N THR A 235 -7.91 10.80 -8.62
CA THR A 235 -8.50 9.48 -8.35
C THR A 235 -9.08 8.90 -9.65
N PRO A 236 -8.90 7.60 -9.93
CA PRO A 236 -9.59 6.94 -11.04
C PRO A 236 -11.12 7.02 -10.87
N GLN A 237 -11.87 7.13 -11.97
CA GLN A 237 -13.34 7.26 -11.92
C GLN A 237 -14.07 6.00 -11.40
N ASN A 238 -13.47 4.82 -11.51
CA ASN A 238 -14.06 3.56 -11.04
C ASN A 238 -13.36 3.04 -9.76
N SER A 239 -12.91 3.97 -8.93
CA SER A 239 -12.21 3.69 -7.68
C SER A 239 -13.17 3.56 -6.50
N GLN A 240 -12.70 2.99 -5.39
CA GLN A 240 -13.44 2.98 -4.12
C GLN A 240 -13.76 4.41 -3.65
N ILE A 241 -12.79 5.32 -3.74
CA ILE A 241 -12.99 6.74 -3.40
C ILE A 241 -14.14 7.33 -4.23
N HIS A 242 -14.17 7.10 -5.54
CA HIS A 242 -15.19 7.66 -6.39
C HIS A 242 -16.57 7.10 -6.05
N GLN A 243 -16.67 5.79 -5.85
CA GLN A 243 -17.94 5.12 -5.53
C GLN A 243 -18.50 5.49 -4.16
N GLU A 244 -17.65 5.70 -3.15
CA GLU A 244 -18.11 5.92 -1.78
C GLU A 244 -18.19 7.39 -1.35
N ILE A 245 -17.49 8.31 -2.03
CA ILE A 245 -17.39 9.73 -1.60
C ILE A 245 -17.94 10.70 -2.64
N TRP A 246 -17.88 10.38 -3.93
CA TRP A 246 -18.22 11.35 -4.99
C TRP A 246 -19.70 11.34 -5.39
N GLU A 247 -20.45 10.28 -5.03
CA GLU A 247 -21.89 10.14 -5.34
C GLU A 247 -22.80 10.97 -4.42
#